data_AF-A0A537MPA8-F1
#
_entry.id   AF-A0A537MPA8-F1
#
_cell.length_a   1.000
_cell.length_b   1.000
_cell.length_c   1.000
_cell.angle_alpha   90.00
_cell.angle_beta   90.00
_cell.angle_gamma   90.00
#
_symmetry.space_group_name_H-M   'P 1'
#
loop_
_entity.id
_entity.type
_entity.pdbx_description
1 polymer ?
#
loop_
_entity_poly.entity_id
_entity_poly.type
_entity_poly.pdbx_seq_one_letter_code
_entity_poly.pdbx_strand_id
1 'polypeptide(L)' 'MKTFLAYAASAVAEIVGCFAFWSWLRLGRSSLWVIPGLLSLALFAFFLTLVDTSFAGRTYAA' A
#
# COMPACT_ATOMS: atom_id res chain seq x y z
N MET A 1 14.76 12.13 -7.74
CA MET A 1 13.35 12.50 -7.97
C MET A 1 12.41 11.30 -8.16
N LYS A 2 12.81 10.22 -8.86
CA LYS A 2 11.96 9.02 -9.05
C LYS A 2 11.55 8.31 -7.74
N THR A 3 12.42 8.29 -6.74
CA THR A 3 12.16 7.64 -5.43
C THR A 3 11.08 8.35 -4.62
N PHE A 4 10.99 9.69 -4.68
CA PHE A 4 9.95 10.44 -3.97
C PHE A 4 8.55 10.12 -4.51
N LEU A 5 8.44 10.00 -5.84
CA LEU A 5 7.19 9.56 -6.48
C LEU A 5 6.83 8.12 -6.06
N ALA A 6 7.82 7.23 -5.95
CA ALA A 6 7.60 5.86 -5.49
C ALA A 6 7.12 5.82 -4.03
N TYR A 7 7.72 6.60 -3.12
CA TYR A 7 7.25 6.72 -1.74
C TYR A 7 5.83 7.29 -1.64
N ALA A 8 5.53 8.34 -2.39
CA ALA A 8 4.19 8.93 -2.41
C ALA A 8 3.14 7.93 -2.95
N ALA A 9 3.49 7.19 -4.01
CA ALA A 9 2.64 6.15 -4.56
C ALA A 9 2.43 4.98 -3.57
N SER A 10 3.49 4.56 -2.87
CA SER A 10 3.40 3.57 -1.79
C SER A 10 2.43 4.02 -0.69
N ALA A 11 2.58 5.24 -0.16
CA ALA A 11 1.72 5.75 0.90
C ALA A 11 0.24 5.78 0.48
N VAL A 12 -0.05 6.19 -0.75
CA VAL A 12 -1.43 6.18 -1.28
C VAL A 12 -1.95 4.75 -1.42
N ALA A 13 -1.13 3.83 -1.94
CA ALA A 13 -1.51 2.42 -2.10
C ALA A 13 -1.83 1.75 -0.75
N GLU A 14 -1.06 2.05 0.29
CA GLU A 14 -1.30 1.57 1.66
C GLU A 14 -2.61 2.09 2.24
N ILE A 15 -2.87 3.40 2.16
CA ILE A 15 -4.11 4.01 2.66
C ILE A 15 -5.34 3.43 1.95
N VAL A 16 -5.29 3.31 0.62
CA VAL A 16 -6.39 2.76 -0.17
C VAL A 16 -6.61 1.29 0.14
N GLY A 17 -5.54 0.49 0.28
CA GLY A 17 -5.62 -0.93 0.62
C GLY A 17 -6.25 -1.16 2.00
N CYS A 18 -5.78 -0.42 3.01
CA CYS A 18 -6.32 -0.46 4.37
C CYS A 18 -7.78 0.02 4.42
N PHE A 19 -8.12 1.09 3.70
CA PHE A 19 -9.49 1.60 3.65
C PHE A 19 -10.45 0.62 2.97
N ALA A 20 -10.01 -0.05 1.91
CA ALA A 20 -10.81 -1.06 1.22
C ALA A 20 -11.12 -2.24 2.15
N PHE A 21 -10.12 -2.72 2.91
CA PHE A 21 -10.32 -3.80 3.88
C PHE A 21 -11.24 -3.37 5.04
N TRP A 22 -11.05 -2.14 5.55
CA TRP A 22 -11.92 -1.56 6.58
C TRP A 22 -13.36 -1.43 6.09
N SER A 23 -13.57 -1.01 4.85
CA SER A 23 -14.91 -0.88 4.27
C SER A 23 -15.61 -2.23 4.11
N TRP A 24 -14.86 -3.30 3.79
CA TRP A 24 -15.40 -4.66 3.73
C TRP A 24 -15.80 -5.14 5.13
N LEU A 25 -14.87 -5.10 6.09
CA LEU A 25 -15.10 -5.61 7.44
C LEU A 25 -16.13 -4.80 8.24
N ARG A 26 -16.17 -3.47 8.06
CA ARG A 26 -16.94 -2.58 8.92
C ARG A 26 -18.21 -2.02 8.28
N LEU A 27 -18.25 -1.82 6.97
CA LEU A 27 -19.48 -1.39 6.27
C LEU A 27 -20.29 -2.56 5.70
N GLY A 28 -19.84 -3.81 5.85
CA GLY A 28 -20.53 -4.98 5.29
C GLY A 28 -20.67 -4.93 3.78
N ARG A 29 -19.81 -4.13 3.11
CA ARG A 29 -19.76 -4.05 1.65
C ARG A 29 -19.40 -5.42 1.08
N SER A 30 -19.86 -5.73 -0.12
CA SER A 30 -19.64 -7.05 -0.73
C SER A 30 -18.15 -7.42 -0.77
N SER A 31 -17.84 -8.73 -0.65
CA SER A 31 -16.46 -9.29 -0.72
C SER A 31 -15.66 -8.83 -1.95
N LEU A 32 -16.36 -8.33 -2.98
CA LEU A 32 -15.79 -7.65 -4.13
C LEU A 32 -14.89 -6.44 -3.77
N TRP A 33 -15.07 -5.79 -2.61
CA TRP A 33 -14.20 -4.72 -2.12
C TRP A 33 -12.83 -5.19 -1.63
N VAL A 34 -12.67 -6.50 -1.37
CA VAL A 34 -11.39 -7.10 -0.99
C VAL A 34 -10.43 -7.17 -2.18
N ILE A 35 -10.96 -7.32 -3.40
CA ILE A 35 -10.18 -7.38 -4.64
C ILE A 35 -9.35 -6.10 -4.87
N PRO A 36 -9.95 -4.89 -4.88
CA PRO A 36 -9.16 -3.66 -5.03
C PRO A 36 -8.23 -3.41 -3.83
N GLY A 37 -8.61 -3.85 -2.61
CA GLY A 37 -7.74 -3.75 -1.44
C GLY A 37 -6.46 -4.60 -1.55
N LEU A 38 -6.61 -5.85 -1.97
CA LEU A 38 -5.49 -6.76 -2.27
C LEU A 38 -4.61 -6.24 -3.41
N LEU A 39 -5.24 -5.69 -4.46
CA LEU A 39 -4.50 -5.11 -5.59
C LEU A 39 -3.68 -3.90 -5.16
N SER A 40 -4.24 -3.03 -4.31
CA SER A 40 -3.51 -1.90 -3.70
C SER A 40 -2.34 -2.35 -2.83
N LEU A 41 -2.50 -3.41 -2.02
CA LEU A 41 -1.39 -3.97 -1.24
C LEU A 41 -0.29 -4.58 -2.12
N ALA A 42 -0.67 -5.26 -3.21
CA ALA A 42 0.28 -5.79 -4.17
C ALA A 42 1.05 -4.67 -4.89
N LEU A 43 0.37 -3.58 -5.25
CA LEU A 43 1.01 -2.38 -5.80
C LEU A 43 1.96 -1.74 -4.79
N PHE A 44 1.58 -1.66 -3.51
CA PHE A 44 2.45 -1.16 -2.45
C PHE A 44 3.74 -1.97 -2.34
N ALA A 45 3.63 -3.31 -2.30
CA ALA A 45 4.79 -4.20 -2.27
C ALA A 45 5.67 -4.04 -3.53
N PHE A 46 5.05 -3.84 -4.70
CA PHE A 46 5.77 -3.58 -5.94
C PHE A 46 6.47 -2.22 -5.95
N PHE A 47 5.88 -1.18 -5.38
CA PHE A 47 6.57 0.11 -5.24
C PHE A 47 7.74 0.03 -4.26
N LEU A 48 7.66 -0.80 -3.22
CA LEU A 48 8.78 -1.05 -2.30
C LEU A 48 9.98 -1.72 -2.98
N THR A 49 9.77 -2.56 -4.02
CA THR A 49 10.90 -3.14 -4.76
C THR A 49 11.59 -2.15 -5.69
N LEU A 50 10.88 -1.08 -6.10
CA LEU A 50 11.43 0.02 -6.89
C LEU A 50 12.13 1.10 -6.03
N VAL A 51 11.88 1.10 -4.73
CA VAL A 51 12.54 1.98 -3.76
C VAL A 51 13.87 1.36 -3.36
N ASP A 52 14.93 2.17 -3.42
CA ASP A 52 16.29 1.75 -3.04
C ASP A 52 16.33 1.36 -1.55
N THR A 53 16.67 0.11 -1.27
CA THR A 53 16.65 -0.52 0.06
C THR A 53 17.57 0.15 1.09
N SER A 54 18.47 1.02 0.62
CA SER A 54 19.37 1.86 1.41
C SER A 54 18.63 2.72 2.46
N PHE A 55 17.36 3.05 2.25
CA PHE A 55 16.50 3.72 3.25
C PHE A 55 15.43 2.81 3.88
N ALA A 56 15.09 1.68 3.25
CA ALA A 56 14.03 0.78 3.72
C ALA A 56 14.38 0.06 5.03
N GLY A 57 15.67 -0.27 5.24
CA GLY A 57 16.13 -0.91 6.48
C GLY A 57 16.13 0.01 7.71
N ARG A 58 16.06 1.34 7.52
CA ARG A 58 16.12 2.32 8.62
C ARG A 58 14.76 2.86 9.05
N THR A 59 13.72 2.73 8.21
CA THR A 59 12.34 3.10 8.55
C THR A 59 11.53 1.96 9.15
N TYR A 60 11.91 0.70 8.95
CA TYR A 60 11.28 -0.45 9.62
C TYR A 60 11.80 -0.69 11.05
N ALA A 61 12.86 0.01 11.44
CA ALA A 61 13.58 -0.16 12.70
C ALA A 61 13.57 1.08 13.62
N ALA A 62 12.74 2.09 13.33
CA ALA A 62 12.60 3.32 14.11
C ALA A 62 11.18 3.49 14.64
#